data_AF-A0A6J8AX97-F1
#
_entry.id   AF-A0A6J8AX97-F1
#
_cell.length_a   1.000
_cell.length_b   1.000
_cell.length_c   1.000
_cell.angle_alpha   90.00
_cell.angle_beta   90.00
_cell.angle_gamma   90.00
#
_symmetry.space_group_name_H-M   'P 1'
#
loop_
_entity.id
_entity.type
_entity.pdbx_description
1 polymer ?
#
loop_
_entity_poly.entity_id
_entity_poly.type
_entity_poly.pdbx_seq_one_letter_code
_entity_poly.pdbx_strand_id
1 'polypeptide(L)'
;MEEEENIVEKKRTKRTVLSETKEGTTYQSSIGLQSDQKKDDIENIPDMPDDSNQIVTTDAPLVVFDLETTGLSRYSDITQIAACNVDRIFSRYIFPNQPISAEASRITGLTVVGNKMYHNGSLVPYKLPHEGLTDFLSYISEFKDKPILIGHNIKRFDCHVLFITLSSLNMWNEFSSQISCFIDSLNLFKQVAPSLASYSQSFLVNNLLGQEYESHNAVHDARLFLKLITDKGNIFNYLDDFAFSPNYSDQYHLQLCNLKTYSKVMKVNEKVISKAMALKAAKSNLKLCHLKMSIDRGGKMGLIALLSEKSVKTGDARVTKNKKILQRIFEYFEKQ
;
A
#
# COMPACT_ATOMS: atom_id res chain seq x y z
N MET A 1 3.74 44.52 11.40
CA MET A 1 5.11 44.40 10.85
C MET A 1 6.02 43.59 11.75
N GLU A 2 6.36 44.01 12.97
CA GLU A 2 7.24 43.22 13.86
C GLU A 2 6.72 41.79 14.18
N GLU A 3 5.42 41.60 14.44
CA GLU A 3 4.87 40.26 14.69
C GLU A 3 4.93 39.35 13.45
N GLU A 4 4.77 39.91 12.25
CA GLU A 4 4.83 39.15 11.00
C GLU A 4 6.27 38.75 10.66
N GLU A 5 7.23 39.65 10.84
CA GLU A 5 8.67 39.36 10.67
C GLU A 5 9.13 38.24 11.61
N ASN A 6 8.72 38.30 12.88
CA ASN A 6 9.09 37.32 13.89
C ASN A 6 8.48 35.91 13.62
N ILE A 7 7.30 35.85 12.97
CA ILE A 7 6.70 34.60 12.50
C ILE A 7 7.45 34.03 11.29
N VAL A 8 7.84 34.89 10.35
CA VAL A 8 8.59 34.50 9.14
C VAL A 8 9.98 33.96 9.51
N GLU A 9 10.67 34.62 10.43
CA GLU A 9 11.99 34.20 10.91
C GLU A 9 11.93 32.84 11.63
N LYS A 10 10.98 32.65 12.56
CA LYS A 10 10.76 31.34 13.23
C LYS A 10 10.44 30.21 12.24
N LYS A 11 9.69 30.49 11.16
CA LYS A 11 9.41 29.51 10.10
C LYS A 11 10.67 29.17 9.31
N ARG A 12 11.51 30.17 8.99
CA ARG A 12 12.76 29.99 8.26
C ARG A 12 13.77 29.16 9.06
N THR A 13 13.99 29.50 10.33
CA THR A 13 14.87 28.76 11.24
C THR A 13 14.43 27.30 11.39
N LYS A 14 13.14 27.04 11.56
CA LYS A 14 12.63 25.66 11.69
C LYS A 14 12.82 24.83 10.42
N ARG A 15 12.71 25.46 9.24
CA ARG A 15 12.93 24.79 7.95
C ARG A 15 14.40 24.41 7.78
N THR A 16 15.32 25.30 8.13
CA THR A 16 16.77 25.06 8.12
C THR A 16 17.16 23.93 9.09
N VAL A 17 16.65 23.97 10.33
CA VAL A 17 16.91 22.89 11.31
C VAL A 17 16.40 21.54 10.79
N LEU A 18 15.24 21.51 10.13
CA LEU A 18 14.69 20.28 9.58
C LEU A 18 15.55 19.69 8.45
N SER A 19 16.03 20.52 7.52
CA SER A 19 16.90 20.06 6.42
C SER A 19 18.21 19.51 6.97
N GLU A 20 18.87 20.25 7.87
CA GLU A 20 20.11 19.81 8.51
C GLU A 20 19.93 18.50 9.30
N THR A 21 18.81 18.37 10.01
CA THR A 21 18.48 17.14 10.76
C THR A 21 18.28 15.95 9.83
N LYS A 22 17.66 16.15 8.65
CA LYS A 22 17.41 15.07 7.68
C LYS A 22 18.68 14.63 6.96
N GLU A 23 19.51 15.58 6.54
CA GLU A 23 20.72 15.35 5.74
C GLU A 23 21.89 14.82 6.58
N GLY A 24 22.02 15.24 7.85
CA GLY A 24 23.19 14.91 8.66
C GLY A 24 24.44 15.71 8.25
N THR A 25 25.60 15.38 8.83
CA THR A 25 26.86 16.08 8.51
C THR A 25 27.44 15.59 7.18
N THR A 26 27.16 16.31 6.09
CA THR A 26 27.58 15.91 4.72
C THR A 26 28.99 16.40 4.33
N TYR A 27 29.61 17.30 5.11
CA TYR A 27 30.97 17.79 4.82
C TYR A 27 31.77 18.02 6.11
N GLN A 28 32.76 17.18 6.37
CA GLN A 28 33.92 17.55 7.18
C GLN A 28 35.12 17.74 6.27
N SER A 29 35.38 18.99 5.87
CA SER A 29 36.63 19.39 5.24
C SER A 29 37.72 19.47 6.31
N SER A 30 38.23 18.31 6.76
CA SER A 30 39.51 18.17 7.47
C SER A 30 39.85 16.69 7.64
N ILE A 31 40.71 16.16 6.78
CA ILE A 31 41.41 14.90 7.02
C ILE A 31 42.41 15.16 8.16
N GLY A 32 42.01 14.82 9.38
CA GLY A 32 42.88 14.71 10.54
C GLY A 32 42.73 13.31 11.12
N LEU A 33 43.73 12.47 10.90
CA LEU A 33 43.83 11.12 11.48
C LEU A 33 43.82 11.22 13.02
N GLN A 34 42.68 10.92 13.64
CA GLN A 34 42.62 10.42 15.02
C GLN A 34 41.39 9.53 15.20
N SER A 35 41.67 8.31 15.63
CA SER A 35 40.77 7.19 15.87
C SER A 35 39.86 7.42 17.08
N ASP A 36 38.54 7.37 16.89
CA ASP A 36 37.65 6.41 17.56
C ASP A 36 36.19 6.60 17.09
N GLN A 37 35.73 5.59 16.35
CA GLN A 37 34.38 5.23 15.92
C GLN A 37 33.21 6.21 16.19
N LYS A 38 32.76 6.89 15.13
CA LYS A 38 31.32 6.96 14.82
C LYS A 38 31.13 6.22 13.51
N LYS A 39 30.28 5.18 13.51
CA LYS A 39 29.81 4.57 12.26
C LYS A 39 29.25 5.71 11.41
N ASP A 40 29.80 5.91 10.22
CA ASP A 40 29.25 6.84 9.25
C ASP A 40 27.75 6.54 9.10
N ASP A 41 26.95 7.58 9.32
CA ASP A 41 25.52 7.50 9.51
C ASP A 41 24.84 7.42 8.13
N ILE A 42 24.93 6.25 7.46
CA ILE A 42 24.46 6.04 6.07
C ILE A 42 22.92 6.06 5.95
N GLU A 43 22.17 5.91 7.06
CA GLU A 43 20.70 5.95 7.03
C GLU A 43 20.19 7.40 7.02
N ASN A 44 19.32 7.73 6.07
CA ASN A 44 18.68 9.04 5.96
C ASN A 44 17.33 9.07 6.68
N ILE A 45 16.99 10.20 7.29
CA ILE A 45 15.63 10.40 7.80
C ILE A 45 14.71 10.64 6.60
N PRO A 46 13.72 9.77 6.34
CA PRO A 46 12.91 9.88 5.13
C PRO A 46 12.05 11.13 5.16
N ASP A 47 11.75 11.64 3.98
CA ASP A 47 10.72 12.66 3.81
C ASP A 47 9.33 12.11 4.16
N MET A 48 8.39 13.04 4.35
CA MET A 48 6.98 12.64 4.44
C MET A 48 6.55 12.01 3.12
N PRO A 49 5.84 10.86 3.16
CA PRO A 49 5.28 10.29 1.95
C PRO A 49 4.31 11.28 1.29
N ASP A 50 4.39 11.36 -0.03
CA ASP A 50 3.38 12.05 -0.83
C ASP A 50 2.13 11.17 -0.88
N ASP A 51 1.02 11.72 -0.39
CA ASP A 51 -0.29 11.05 -0.27
C ASP A 51 -1.29 11.73 -1.22
N SER A 52 -0.79 12.25 -2.34
CA SER A 52 -1.59 12.79 -3.44
C SER A 52 -2.52 11.71 -4.00
N ASN A 53 -3.79 12.07 -4.19
CA ASN A 53 -4.71 11.17 -4.88
C ASN A 53 -4.19 10.96 -6.31
N GLN A 54 -4.29 9.73 -6.80
CA GLN A 54 -3.93 9.45 -8.19
C GLN A 54 -5.00 10.04 -9.09
N ILE A 55 -4.59 10.88 -10.03
CA ILE A 55 -5.49 11.39 -11.08
C ILE A 55 -5.64 10.28 -12.11
N VAL A 56 -6.86 9.80 -12.30
CA VAL A 56 -7.22 8.84 -13.30
C VAL A 56 -7.35 9.57 -14.63
N THR A 57 -6.52 9.21 -15.59
CA THR A 57 -6.69 9.67 -16.97
C THR A 57 -7.86 8.91 -17.58
N THR A 58 -8.89 9.62 -18.04
CA THR A 58 -10.14 9.03 -18.58
C THR A 58 -9.91 8.09 -19.77
N ASP A 59 -8.79 8.24 -20.48
CA ASP A 59 -8.46 7.44 -21.66
C ASP A 59 -7.57 6.22 -21.35
N ALA A 60 -7.16 6.02 -20.09
CA ALA A 60 -6.34 4.86 -19.74
C ALA A 60 -7.14 3.56 -19.84
N PRO A 61 -6.53 2.45 -20.32
CA PRO A 61 -7.19 1.17 -20.39
C PRO A 61 -7.64 0.71 -19.01
N LEU A 62 -8.92 0.40 -18.85
CA LEU A 62 -9.45 -0.18 -17.63
C LEU A 62 -9.35 -1.72 -17.70
N VAL A 63 -8.68 -2.33 -16.73
CA VAL A 63 -8.55 -3.78 -16.62
C VAL A 63 -9.16 -4.21 -15.31
N VAL A 64 -10.22 -5.02 -15.37
CA VAL A 64 -10.73 -5.69 -14.18
C VAL A 64 -9.81 -6.86 -13.84
N PHE A 65 -9.59 -7.13 -12.55
CA PHE A 65 -8.87 -8.32 -12.13
C PHE A 65 -9.41 -8.87 -10.81
N ASP A 66 -9.14 -10.15 -10.57
CA ASP A 66 -9.53 -10.88 -9.37
C ASP A 66 -8.52 -11.99 -9.07
N LEU A 67 -8.38 -12.35 -7.79
CA LEU A 67 -7.48 -13.40 -7.32
C LEU A 67 -8.23 -14.48 -6.55
N GLU A 68 -8.04 -15.73 -6.96
CA GLU A 68 -8.31 -16.87 -6.10
C GLU A 68 -7.07 -17.20 -5.29
N THR A 69 -7.26 -17.54 -4.02
CA THR A 69 -6.15 -17.75 -3.08
C THR A 69 -6.35 -18.99 -2.22
N THR A 70 -5.28 -19.44 -1.56
CA THR A 70 -5.34 -20.59 -0.64
C THR A 70 -6.19 -20.34 0.63
N GLY A 71 -6.56 -19.09 0.92
CA GLY A 71 -7.34 -18.72 2.11
C GLY A 71 -7.43 -17.21 2.31
N LEU A 72 -8.04 -16.76 3.41
CA LEU A 72 -8.34 -15.33 3.65
C LEU A 72 -7.18 -14.52 4.27
N SER A 73 -5.97 -15.08 4.34
CA SER A 73 -4.77 -14.39 4.81
C SER A 73 -4.12 -13.57 3.69
N ARG A 74 -3.53 -12.42 4.01
CA ARG A 74 -2.71 -11.68 3.02
C ARG A 74 -1.44 -12.41 2.61
N TYR A 75 -1.05 -13.41 3.39
CA TYR A 75 0.09 -14.30 3.10
C TYR A 75 -0.35 -15.60 2.43
N SER A 76 -1.61 -15.70 2.00
CA SER A 76 -2.08 -16.80 1.15
C SER A 76 -1.36 -16.77 -0.20
N ASP A 77 -1.25 -17.93 -0.85
CA ASP A 77 -0.72 -18.00 -2.20
C ASP A 77 -1.85 -17.76 -3.20
N ILE A 78 -1.50 -17.17 -4.35
CA ILE A 78 -2.40 -17.04 -5.49
C ILE A 78 -2.56 -18.43 -6.12
N THR A 79 -3.80 -18.89 -6.24
CA THR A 79 -4.16 -20.15 -6.91
C THR A 79 -4.72 -19.91 -8.32
N GLN A 80 -5.30 -18.74 -8.56
CA GLN A 80 -5.67 -18.29 -9.89
C GLN A 80 -5.60 -16.76 -9.93
N ILE A 81 -5.15 -16.23 -11.07
CA ILE A 81 -5.27 -14.81 -11.38
C ILE A 81 -6.05 -14.68 -12.68
N ALA A 82 -7.09 -13.85 -12.66
CA ALA A 82 -7.89 -13.52 -13.82
C ALA A 82 -7.91 -12.02 -14.02
N ALA A 83 -7.83 -11.58 -15.28
CA ALA A 83 -7.99 -10.20 -15.65
C ALA A 83 -8.67 -10.07 -16.99
N CYS A 84 -9.47 -9.02 -17.18
CA CYS A 84 -9.99 -8.71 -18.50
C CYS A 84 -10.17 -7.21 -18.74
N ASN A 85 -10.03 -6.86 -20.00
CA ASN A 85 -10.46 -5.61 -20.61
C ASN A 85 -11.55 -5.97 -21.66
N VAL A 86 -12.14 -4.97 -22.31
CA VAL A 86 -13.17 -5.13 -23.35
C VAL A 86 -12.76 -6.17 -24.40
N ASP A 87 -11.50 -6.11 -24.87
CA ASP A 87 -11.04 -6.95 -25.99
C ASP A 87 -10.05 -8.06 -25.59
N ARG A 88 -9.59 -8.09 -24.33
CA ARG A 88 -8.49 -8.95 -23.90
C ARG A 88 -8.81 -9.66 -22.61
N ILE A 89 -8.54 -10.97 -22.56
CA ILE A 89 -8.78 -11.80 -21.38
C ILE A 89 -7.50 -12.54 -21.02
N PHE A 90 -7.22 -12.55 -19.73
CA PHE A 90 -6.13 -13.27 -19.12
C PHE A 90 -6.65 -14.15 -17.98
N SER A 91 -6.17 -15.39 -17.94
CA SER A 91 -6.40 -16.26 -16.80
C SER A 91 -5.29 -17.28 -16.70
N ARG A 92 -4.76 -17.48 -15.49
CA ARG A 92 -3.76 -18.51 -15.18
C ARG A 92 -4.06 -19.13 -13.82
N TYR A 93 -4.10 -20.45 -13.79
CA TYR A 93 -3.97 -21.20 -12.54
C TYR A 93 -2.50 -21.22 -12.13
N ILE A 94 -2.25 -20.98 -10.85
CA ILE A 94 -0.92 -20.92 -10.26
C ILE A 94 -0.85 -22.00 -9.18
N PHE A 95 0.19 -22.84 -9.25
CA PHE A 95 0.38 -23.88 -8.25
C PHE A 95 0.81 -23.25 -6.91
N PRO A 96 0.05 -23.44 -5.82
CA PRO A 96 0.39 -22.87 -4.55
C PRO A 96 1.52 -23.66 -3.86
N ASN A 97 2.33 -22.96 -3.07
CA ASN A 97 3.34 -23.55 -2.20
C ASN A 97 2.78 -23.96 -0.83
N GLN A 98 1.56 -23.52 -0.50
CA GLN A 98 0.84 -23.90 0.71
C GLN A 98 -0.51 -24.59 0.40
N PRO A 99 -1.04 -25.42 1.31
CA PRO A 99 -2.33 -26.07 1.10
C PRO A 99 -3.47 -25.07 0.91
N ILE A 100 -4.39 -25.38 0.00
CA ILE A 100 -5.67 -24.65 -0.11
C ILE A 100 -6.53 -25.05 1.09
N SER A 101 -6.98 -24.06 1.85
CA SER A 101 -7.88 -24.29 2.99
C SER A 101 -9.22 -24.85 2.53
N ALA A 102 -9.88 -25.66 3.37
CA ALA A 102 -11.17 -26.26 3.03
C ALA A 102 -12.23 -25.22 2.63
N GLU A 103 -12.23 -24.06 3.29
CA GLU A 103 -13.14 -22.96 2.97
C GLU A 103 -12.82 -22.31 1.62
N ALA A 104 -11.54 -22.08 1.30
CA ALA A 104 -11.13 -21.59 -0.02
C ALA A 104 -11.48 -22.60 -1.13
N SER A 105 -11.23 -23.90 -0.91
CA SER A 105 -11.63 -24.93 -1.87
C SER A 105 -13.14 -24.99 -2.06
N ARG A 106 -13.94 -24.78 -1.00
CA ARG A 106 -15.41 -24.76 -1.09
C ARG A 106 -15.93 -23.58 -1.90
N ILE A 107 -15.31 -22.41 -1.77
CA ILE A 107 -15.72 -21.18 -2.47
C ILE A 107 -15.27 -21.20 -3.92
N THR A 108 -14.02 -21.56 -4.16
CA THR A 108 -13.37 -21.42 -5.49
C THR A 108 -13.47 -22.68 -6.34
N GLY A 109 -13.82 -23.82 -5.73
CA GLY A 109 -13.78 -25.13 -6.38
C GLY A 109 -12.35 -25.63 -6.65
N LEU A 110 -11.30 -24.91 -6.21
CA LEU A 110 -9.91 -25.27 -6.45
C LEU A 110 -9.39 -26.27 -5.42
N THR A 111 -8.76 -27.33 -5.91
CA THR A 111 -8.11 -28.35 -5.08
C THR A 111 -6.77 -28.78 -5.68
N VAL A 112 -5.87 -29.25 -4.83
CA VAL A 112 -4.56 -29.80 -5.24
C VAL A 112 -4.43 -31.21 -4.67
N VAL A 113 -4.10 -32.16 -5.53
CA VAL A 113 -3.86 -33.57 -5.14
C VAL A 113 -2.55 -34.03 -5.78
N GLY A 114 -1.52 -34.23 -4.96
CA GLY A 114 -0.15 -34.43 -5.46
C GLY A 114 0.32 -33.21 -6.26
N ASN A 115 0.88 -33.43 -7.44
CA ASN A 115 1.32 -32.37 -8.37
C ASN A 115 0.27 -32.05 -9.43
N LYS A 116 -1.01 -32.15 -9.09
CA LYS A 116 -2.13 -31.87 -10.00
C LYS A 116 -3.09 -30.90 -9.35
N MET A 117 -3.58 -29.97 -10.15
CA MET A 117 -4.55 -28.96 -9.73
C MET A 117 -5.87 -29.20 -10.44
N TYR A 118 -6.98 -29.05 -9.70
CA TYR A 118 -8.32 -29.30 -10.20
C TYR A 118 -9.22 -28.12 -9.89
N HIS A 119 -10.16 -27.84 -10.80
CA HIS A 119 -11.24 -26.89 -10.59
C HIS A 119 -12.57 -27.64 -10.77
N ASN A 120 -13.38 -27.69 -9.71
CA ASN A 120 -14.62 -28.46 -9.65
C ASN A 120 -14.44 -29.92 -10.10
N GLY A 121 -13.35 -30.55 -9.65
CA GLY A 121 -12.97 -31.93 -9.98
C GLY A 121 -12.36 -32.14 -11.37
N SER A 122 -12.34 -31.11 -12.23
CA SER A 122 -11.72 -31.18 -13.55
C SER A 122 -10.24 -30.77 -13.49
N LEU A 123 -9.36 -31.56 -14.11
CA LEU A 123 -7.93 -31.26 -14.16
C LEU A 123 -7.68 -29.96 -14.94
N VAL A 124 -6.93 -29.02 -14.36
CA VAL A 124 -6.59 -27.75 -15.01
C VAL A 124 -5.07 -27.61 -15.20
N PRO A 125 -4.61 -27.02 -16.33
CA PRO A 125 -3.21 -26.68 -16.49
C PRO A 125 -2.85 -25.53 -15.56
N TYR A 126 -1.72 -25.66 -14.86
CA TYR A 126 -1.20 -24.62 -13.98
C TYR A 126 0.19 -24.18 -14.42
N LYS A 127 0.63 -23.04 -13.88
CA LYS A 127 2.00 -22.52 -13.95
C LYS A 127 2.60 -22.46 -12.56
N LEU A 128 3.94 -22.47 -12.47
CA LEU A 128 4.60 -22.12 -11.21
C LEU A 128 4.42 -20.62 -10.92
N PRO A 129 4.51 -20.17 -9.65
CA PRO A 129 4.25 -18.78 -9.28
C PRO A 129 5.00 -17.74 -10.11
N HIS A 130 6.30 -17.95 -10.33
CA HIS A 130 7.11 -17.06 -11.18
C HIS A 130 6.55 -17.00 -12.61
N GLU A 131 6.36 -18.14 -13.26
CA GLU A 131 5.88 -18.21 -14.64
C GLU A 131 4.49 -17.58 -14.80
N GLY A 132 3.56 -17.90 -13.90
CA GLY A 132 2.19 -17.38 -13.95
C GLY A 132 2.13 -15.86 -13.77
N LEU A 133 3.00 -15.30 -12.93
CA LEU A 133 3.10 -13.86 -12.73
C LEU A 133 3.93 -13.16 -13.82
N THR A 134 4.88 -13.84 -14.45
CA THR A 134 5.55 -13.33 -15.66
C THR A 134 4.56 -13.22 -16.82
N ASP A 135 3.70 -14.23 -16.99
CA ASP A 135 2.61 -14.21 -17.97
C ASP A 135 1.66 -13.03 -17.69
N PHE A 136 1.31 -12.78 -16.41
CA PHE A 136 0.44 -11.66 -16.04
C PHE A 136 1.09 -10.31 -16.30
N LEU A 137 2.37 -10.15 -15.94
CA LEU A 137 3.12 -8.94 -16.21
C LEU A 137 3.21 -8.66 -17.72
N SER A 138 3.48 -9.70 -18.53
CA SER A 138 3.48 -9.59 -19.99
C SER A 138 2.14 -9.10 -20.53
N TYR A 139 1.03 -9.67 -20.01
CA TYR A 139 -0.31 -9.23 -20.37
C TYR A 139 -0.56 -7.74 -20.06
N ILE A 140 -0.10 -7.24 -18.91
CA ILE A 140 -0.20 -5.83 -18.51
C ILE A 140 0.71 -4.93 -19.36
N SER A 141 1.92 -5.37 -19.68
CA SER A 141 2.88 -4.59 -20.48
C SER A 141 2.51 -4.47 -21.96
N GLU A 142 1.58 -5.29 -22.45
CA GLU A 142 1.06 -5.19 -23.82
C GLU A 142 0.13 -3.99 -24.04
N PHE A 143 -0.35 -3.34 -22.98
CA PHE A 143 -1.15 -2.11 -23.11
C PHE A 143 -0.24 -0.93 -23.47
N LYS A 144 -0.65 -0.13 -24.46
CA LYS A 144 0.10 1.05 -24.93
C LYS A 144 0.28 2.10 -23.82
N ASP A 145 -0.79 2.34 -23.07
CA ASP A 145 -0.82 3.23 -21.92
C ASP A 145 -0.99 2.41 -20.64
N LYS A 146 -0.46 2.91 -19.52
CA LYS A 146 -0.50 2.20 -18.24
C LYS A 146 -1.94 1.96 -17.81
N PRO A 147 -2.40 0.70 -17.69
CA PRO A 147 -3.78 0.43 -17.36
C PRO A 147 -4.12 0.80 -15.91
N ILE A 148 -5.40 1.06 -15.68
CA ILE A 148 -6.01 1.14 -14.35
C ILE A 148 -6.47 -0.27 -13.99
N LEU A 149 -6.02 -0.78 -12.85
CA LEU A 149 -6.47 -2.07 -12.34
C LEU A 149 -7.63 -1.89 -11.37
N ILE A 150 -8.81 -2.38 -11.72
CA ILE A 150 -10.00 -2.30 -10.89
C ILE A 150 -10.42 -3.70 -10.42
N GLY A 151 -10.85 -3.80 -9.18
CA GLY A 151 -11.37 -5.03 -8.63
C GLY A 151 -12.38 -4.74 -7.53
N HIS A 152 -12.99 -5.77 -6.96
CA HIS A 152 -14.01 -5.61 -5.95
C HIS A 152 -13.48 -5.95 -4.55
N ASN A 153 -13.42 -4.97 -3.64
CA ASN A 153 -12.86 -5.10 -2.29
C ASN A 153 -11.35 -5.44 -2.23
N ILE A 154 -10.63 -5.15 -3.32
CA ILE A 154 -9.21 -5.51 -3.52
C ILE A 154 -8.23 -4.80 -2.59
N LYS A 155 -8.57 -3.60 -2.10
CA LYS A 155 -7.62 -2.76 -1.34
C LYS A 155 -7.26 -3.41 -0.01
N ARG A 156 -8.15 -4.23 0.55
CA ARG A 156 -7.96 -4.88 1.85
C ARG A 156 -7.27 -6.23 1.75
N PHE A 157 -7.28 -6.86 0.58
CA PHE A 157 -6.90 -8.25 0.39
C PHE A 157 -6.03 -8.46 -0.85
N ASP A 158 -6.60 -8.48 -2.04
CA ASP A 158 -5.95 -8.85 -3.30
C ASP A 158 -4.68 -8.06 -3.58
N CYS A 159 -4.73 -6.74 -3.40
CA CYS A 159 -3.55 -5.89 -3.59
C CYS A 159 -2.40 -6.24 -2.64
N HIS A 160 -2.69 -6.76 -1.44
CA HIS A 160 -1.64 -7.20 -0.51
C HIS A 160 -1.08 -8.57 -0.87
N VAL A 161 -1.95 -9.52 -1.28
CA VAL A 161 -1.52 -10.84 -1.74
C VAL A 161 -0.65 -10.71 -2.98
N LEU A 162 -1.08 -9.90 -3.95
CA LEU A 162 -0.34 -9.61 -5.17
C LEU A 162 1.01 -8.96 -4.87
N PHE A 163 1.03 -7.95 -4.00
CA PHE A 163 2.27 -7.31 -3.53
C PHE A 163 3.24 -8.31 -2.91
N ILE A 164 2.79 -9.07 -1.90
CA ILE A 164 3.65 -10.04 -1.19
C ILE A 164 4.23 -11.06 -2.17
N THR A 165 3.40 -11.59 -3.07
CA THR A 165 3.83 -12.61 -4.04
C THR A 165 4.84 -12.03 -5.04
N LEU A 166 4.53 -10.89 -5.67
CA LEU A 166 5.45 -10.24 -6.61
C LEU A 166 6.75 -9.77 -5.95
N SER A 167 6.69 -9.24 -4.72
CA SER A 167 7.89 -8.84 -3.97
C SER A 167 8.78 -10.03 -3.64
N SER A 168 8.20 -11.18 -3.27
CA SER A 168 8.98 -12.41 -3.02
C SER A 168 9.72 -12.92 -4.26
N LEU A 169 9.25 -12.53 -5.45
CA LEU A 169 9.83 -12.86 -6.75
C LEU A 169 10.68 -11.72 -7.35
N ASN A 170 10.87 -10.61 -6.62
CA ASN A 170 11.55 -9.40 -7.12
C ASN A 170 10.90 -8.74 -8.35
N MET A 171 9.61 -8.97 -8.57
CA MET A 171 8.86 -8.46 -9.73
C MET A 171 8.00 -7.23 -9.41
N TRP A 172 7.89 -6.85 -8.13
CA TRP A 172 6.97 -5.79 -7.70
C TRP A 172 7.25 -4.45 -8.37
N ASN A 173 8.52 -3.98 -8.36
CA ASN A 173 8.87 -2.66 -8.89
C ASN A 173 8.56 -2.54 -10.38
N GLU A 174 8.85 -3.61 -11.14
CA GLU A 174 8.53 -3.69 -12.56
C GLU A 174 7.01 -3.62 -12.75
N PHE A 175 6.26 -4.50 -12.10
CA PHE A 175 4.80 -4.52 -12.18
C PHE A 175 4.16 -3.18 -11.80
N SER A 176 4.52 -2.60 -10.65
CA SER A 176 3.93 -1.35 -10.16
C SER A 176 4.23 -0.17 -11.11
N SER A 177 5.34 -0.24 -11.86
CA SER A 177 5.68 0.77 -12.86
C SER A 177 4.84 0.68 -14.13
N GLN A 178 4.24 -0.48 -14.42
CA GLN A 178 3.43 -0.72 -15.62
C GLN A 178 1.96 -0.30 -15.47
N ILE A 179 1.48 -0.06 -14.25
CA ILE A 179 0.09 0.33 -14.00
C ILE A 179 -0.02 1.80 -13.57
N SER A 180 -1.17 2.43 -13.86
CA SER A 180 -1.44 3.82 -13.48
C SER A 180 -1.85 3.91 -12.01
N CYS A 181 -2.90 3.18 -11.64
CA CYS A 181 -3.42 3.10 -10.28
C CYS A 181 -4.27 1.85 -10.08
N PHE A 182 -4.65 1.60 -8.83
CA PHE A 182 -5.68 0.64 -8.47
C PHE A 182 -7.00 1.35 -8.13
N ILE A 183 -8.13 0.69 -8.37
CA ILE A 183 -9.45 1.13 -7.93
C ILE A 183 -10.15 -0.01 -7.19
N ASP A 184 -10.61 0.27 -5.97
CA ASP A 184 -11.47 -0.64 -5.22
C ASP A 184 -12.93 -0.26 -5.43
N SER A 185 -13.63 -1.08 -6.21
CA SER A 185 -14.98 -0.79 -6.63
C SER A 185 -16.02 -0.87 -5.51
N LEU A 186 -15.71 -1.44 -4.34
CA LEU A 186 -16.71 -1.65 -3.28
C LEU A 186 -17.33 -0.32 -2.81
N ASN A 187 -16.50 0.69 -2.52
CA ASN A 187 -17.01 1.98 -2.09
C ASN A 187 -17.48 2.85 -3.26
N LEU A 188 -16.93 2.61 -4.45
CA LEU A 188 -17.40 3.23 -5.68
C LEU A 188 -18.86 2.83 -5.98
N PHE A 189 -19.22 1.55 -5.83
CA PHE A 189 -20.61 1.11 -5.99
C PHE A 189 -21.54 1.65 -4.90
N LYS A 190 -21.04 1.82 -3.66
CA LYS A 190 -21.83 2.49 -2.60
C LYS A 190 -22.17 3.94 -2.94
N GLN A 191 -21.29 4.62 -3.66
CA GLN A 191 -21.53 5.97 -4.14
C GLN A 191 -22.50 6.00 -5.34
N VAL A 192 -22.28 5.10 -6.30
CA VAL A 192 -23.03 5.06 -7.58
C VAL A 192 -24.44 4.49 -7.43
N ALA A 193 -24.62 3.50 -6.55
CA ALA A 193 -25.88 2.84 -6.27
C ALA A 193 -26.07 2.79 -4.74
N PRO A 194 -26.45 3.91 -4.11
CA PRO A 194 -26.62 3.97 -2.66
C PRO A 194 -27.81 3.11 -2.20
N SER A 195 -27.76 2.69 -0.93
CA SER A 195 -28.88 2.03 -0.23
C SER A 195 -29.25 0.62 -0.73
N LEU A 196 -28.30 -0.13 -1.29
CA LEU A 196 -28.50 -1.55 -1.59
C LEU A 196 -28.39 -2.41 -0.32
N ALA A 197 -29.10 -3.54 -0.29
CA ALA A 197 -29.09 -4.47 0.83
C ALA A 197 -27.73 -5.19 1.01
N SER A 198 -27.00 -5.38 -0.08
CA SER A 198 -25.65 -5.92 -0.10
C SER A 198 -24.85 -5.23 -1.20
N TYR A 199 -23.54 -5.30 -1.08
CA TYR A 199 -22.58 -4.86 -2.10
C TYR A 199 -21.62 -5.98 -2.45
N SER A 200 -21.94 -7.25 -2.21
CA SER A 200 -21.16 -8.35 -2.79
C SER A 200 -21.23 -8.30 -4.30
N GLN A 201 -20.16 -8.72 -4.99
CA GLN A 201 -20.12 -8.72 -6.46
C GLN A 201 -21.31 -9.51 -7.06
N SER A 202 -21.61 -10.69 -6.51
CA SER A 202 -22.76 -11.50 -6.95
C SER A 202 -24.10 -10.76 -6.80
N PHE A 203 -24.30 -10.03 -5.70
CA PHE A 203 -25.51 -9.24 -5.48
C PHE A 203 -25.57 -8.06 -6.45
N LEU A 204 -24.46 -7.37 -6.68
CA LEU A 204 -24.40 -6.26 -7.63
C LEU A 204 -24.70 -6.73 -9.04
N VAL A 205 -24.14 -7.85 -9.49
CA VAL A 205 -24.45 -8.41 -10.81
C VAL A 205 -25.92 -8.78 -10.92
N ASN A 206 -26.48 -9.49 -9.94
CA ASN A 206 -27.89 -9.87 -9.96
C ASN A 206 -28.80 -8.63 -9.97
N ASN A 207 -28.63 -7.74 -9.00
CA ASN A 207 -29.53 -6.60 -8.81
C ASN A 207 -29.38 -5.51 -9.87
N LEU A 208 -28.18 -5.32 -10.44
CA LEU A 208 -27.92 -4.21 -11.35
C LEU A 208 -27.86 -4.62 -12.83
N LEU A 209 -27.58 -5.89 -13.14
CA LEU A 209 -27.57 -6.45 -14.50
C LEU A 209 -28.71 -7.44 -14.76
N GLY A 210 -29.45 -7.89 -13.74
CA GLY A 210 -30.51 -8.89 -13.89
C GLY A 210 -30.02 -10.27 -14.33
N GLN A 211 -28.74 -10.59 -14.09
CA GLN A 211 -28.12 -11.84 -14.51
C GLN A 211 -27.86 -12.75 -13.29
N GLU A 212 -28.12 -14.05 -13.47
CA GLU A 212 -27.75 -15.04 -12.46
C GLU A 212 -26.22 -15.17 -12.41
N TYR A 213 -25.70 -15.27 -11.18
CA TYR A 213 -24.27 -15.35 -10.92
C TYR A 213 -23.94 -16.83 -10.63
N GLU A 214 -23.74 -17.62 -11.69
CA GLU A 214 -23.21 -18.97 -11.53
C GLU A 214 -21.68 -18.88 -11.31
N SER A 215 -21.29 -18.76 -10.04
CA SER A 215 -19.91 -18.59 -9.60
C SER A 215 -19.06 -19.85 -9.80
N HIS A 216 -18.63 -20.12 -11.03
CA HIS A 216 -17.82 -21.31 -11.34
C HIS A 216 -16.74 -21.06 -12.38
N ASN A 217 -16.46 -19.81 -12.76
CA ASN A 217 -15.41 -19.48 -13.73
C ASN A 217 -14.92 -18.03 -13.56
N ALA A 218 -13.69 -17.87 -13.07
CA ALA A 218 -13.07 -16.55 -12.87
C ALA A 218 -13.08 -15.64 -14.12
N VAL A 219 -13.06 -16.21 -15.33
CA VAL A 219 -13.19 -15.43 -16.58
C VAL A 219 -14.63 -14.92 -16.78
N HIS A 220 -15.63 -15.73 -16.43
CA HIS A 220 -17.02 -15.32 -16.49
C HIS A 220 -17.30 -14.22 -15.46
N ASP A 221 -16.79 -14.40 -14.25
CA ASP A 221 -16.90 -13.44 -13.15
C ASP A 221 -16.26 -12.09 -13.52
N ALA A 222 -15.05 -12.12 -14.09
CA ALA A 222 -14.38 -10.93 -14.59
C ALA A 222 -15.18 -10.24 -15.71
N ARG A 223 -15.75 -11.00 -16.66
CA ARG A 223 -16.59 -10.41 -17.73
C ARG A 223 -17.87 -9.78 -17.21
N LEU A 224 -18.57 -10.43 -16.28
CA LEU A 224 -19.76 -9.89 -15.63
C LEU A 224 -19.43 -8.62 -14.86
N PHE A 225 -18.30 -8.61 -14.16
CA PHE A 225 -17.83 -7.45 -13.44
C PHE A 225 -17.43 -6.30 -14.38
N LEU A 226 -16.74 -6.58 -15.49
CA LEU A 226 -16.44 -5.58 -16.51
C LEU A 226 -17.73 -4.99 -17.08
N LYS A 227 -18.70 -5.84 -17.43
CA LYS A 227 -20.02 -5.41 -17.91
C LYS A 227 -20.73 -4.52 -16.89
N LEU A 228 -20.66 -4.88 -15.60
CA LEU A 228 -21.23 -4.08 -14.52
C LEU A 228 -20.60 -2.68 -14.47
N ILE A 229 -19.28 -2.59 -14.64
CA ILE A 229 -18.57 -1.31 -14.68
C ILE A 229 -18.96 -0.49 -15.91
N THR A 230 -19.02 -1.11 -17.10
CA THR A 230 -19.31 -0.41 -18.36
C THR A 230 -20.77 0.03 -18.49
N ASP A 231 -21.73 -0.80 -18.07
CA ASP A 231 -23.16 -0.51 -18.21
C ASP A 231 -23.61 0.60 -17.22
N LYS A 232 -22.88 0.77 -16.11
CA LYS A 232 -23.09 1.86 -15.17
C LYS A 232 -22.18 3.04 -15.53
N GLY A 233 -22.43 3.67 -16.68
CA GLY A 233 -21.59 4.74 -17.21
C GLY A 233 -21.33 5.94 -16.27
N ASN A 234 -22.11 6.13 -15.22
CA ASN A 234 -21.81 7.13 -14.19
C ASN A 234 -20.64 6.75 -13.25
N ILE A 235 -20.18 5.49 -13.25
CA ILE A 235 -19.00 5.03 -12.52
C ILE A 235 -17.76 5.83 -12.91
N PHE A 236 -17.60 6.14 -14.20
CA PHE A 236 -16.45 6.86 -14.72
C PHE A 236 -16.28 8.25 -14.08
N ASN A 237 -17.38 8.85 -13.60
CA ASN A 237 -17.36 10.16 -12.92
C ASN A 237 -16.75 10.10 -11.50
N TYR A 238 -16.57 8.91 -10.93
CA TYR A 238 -16.11 8.72 -9.55
C TYR A 238 -14.77 8.00 -9.45
N LEU A 239 -14.14 7.60 -10.58
CA LEU A 239 -12.92 6.79 -10.54
C LEU A 239 -11.79 7.48 -9.75
N ASP A 240 -11.62 8.78 -9.93
CA ASP A 240 -10.63 9.60 -9.22
C ASP A 240 -10.75 9.54 -7.70
N ASP A 241 -11.99 9.52 -7.20
CA ASP A 241 -12.27 9.53 -5.74
C ASP A 241 -11.86 8.22 -5.05
N PHE A 242 -11.79 7.13 -5.83
CA PHE A 242 -11.53 5.78 -5.32
C PHE A 242 -10.19 5.20 -5.79
N ALA A 243 -9.47 5.91 -6.66
CA ALA A 243 -8.15 5.54 -7.11
C ALA A 243 -7.12 5.62 -5.98
N PHE A 244 -6.20 4.66 -5.96
CA PHE A 244 -5.08 4.64 -5.04
C PHE A 244 -3.79 4.18 -5.71
N SER A 245 -2.67 4.63 -5.15
CA SER A 245 -1.34 4.38 -5.71
C SER A 245 -1.05 2.89 -5.91
N PRO A 246 -0.37 2.50 -7.01
CA PRO A 246 0.20 1.16 -7.16
C PRO A 246 1.02 0.74 -5.94
N ASN A 247 1.74 1.68 -5.32
CA ASN A 247 2.62 1.43 -4.17
C ASN A 247 1.90 1.38 -2.82
N TYR A 248 0.56 1.41 -2.79
CA TYR A 248 -0.21 1.38 -1.54
C TYR A 248 0.16 0.19 -0.64
N SER A 249 0.22 -1.02 -1.21
CA SER A 249 0.56 -2.22 -0.44
C SER A 249 1.99 -2.17 0.11
N ASP A 250 2.95 -1.73 -0.71
CA ASP A 250 4.35 -1.54 -0.28
C ASP A 250 4.43 -0.57 0.92
N GLN A 251 3.85 0.62 0.77
CA GLN A 251 3.78 1.62 1.83
C GLN A 251 3.09 1.08 3.09
N TYR A 252 2.01 0.32 2.94
CA TYR A 252 1.32 -0.31 4.06
C TYR A 252 2.20 -1.32 4.79
N HIS A 253 2.93 -2.18 4.07
CA HIS A 253 3.81 -3.17 4.66
C HIS A 253 5.05 -2.53 5.30
N LEU A 254 5.62 -1.51 4.68
CA LEU A 254 6.68 -0.68 5.25
C LEU A 254 6.22 -0.02 6.56
N GLN A 255 5.01 0.54 6.58
CA GLN A 255 4.41 1.09 7.80
C GLN A 255 4.31 0.04 8.91
N LEU A 256 3.88 -1.20 8.60
CA LEU A 256 3.82 -2.26 9.61
C LEU A 256 5.21 -2.61 10.15
N CYS A 257 6.23 -2.68 9.30
CA CYS A 257 7.63 -2.87 9.71
C CYS A 257 8.13 -1.72 10.59
N ASN A 258 7.87 -0.47 10.20
CA ASN A 258 8.21 0.71 10.99
C ASN A 258 7.52 0.69 12.35
N LEU A 259 6.22 0.34 12.41
CA LEU A 259 5.45 0.26 13.65
C LEU A 259 6.04 -0.74 14.64
N LYS A 260 6.57 -1.89 14.16
CA LYS A 260 7.23 -2.89 15.02
C LYS A 260 8.42 -2.30 15.79
N THR A 261 9.13 -1.32 15.23
CA THR A 261 10.27 -0.66 15.91
C THR A 261 9.85 0.12 17.16
N TYR A 262 8.59 0.58 17.24
CA TYR A 262 8.06 1.30 18.39
C TYR A 262 7.55 0.38 19.51
N SER A 263 7.52 -0.94 19.30
CA SER A 263 6.95 -1.90 20.26
C SER A 263 7.56 -1.78 21.66
N LYS A 264 8.87 -1.49 21.76
CA LYS A 264 9.58 -1.27 23.04
C LYS A 264 9.07 -0.01 23.75
N VAL A 265 9.05 1.13 23.07
CA VAL A 265 8.64 2.43 23.67
C VAL A 265 7.14 2.55 23.93
N MET A 266 6.34 1.69 23.30
CA MET A 266 4.92 1.56 23.59
C MET A 266 4.64 0.74 24.86
N LYS A 267 5.54 -0.18 25.24
CA LYS A 267 5.38 -1.12 26.35
C LYS A 267 6.14 -0.71 27.63
N VAL A 268 7.26 -0.01 27.51
CA VAL A 268 8.09 0.42 28.67
C VAL A 268 7.43 1.59 29.42
N ASN A 269 7.67 1.64 30.74
CA ASN A 269 7.20 2.58 31.77
C ASN A 269 6.42 3.79 31.21
N GLU A 270 5.09 3.72 31.37
CA GLU A 270 4.09 4.77 31.14
C GLU A 270 3.83 5.25 29.69
N LYS A 271 4.04 4.41 28.66
CA LYS A 271 3.64 4.72 27.27
C LYS A 271 4.27 6.04 26.76
N VAL A 272 5.61 6.09 26.71
CA VAL A 272 6.39 7.22 26.15
C VAL A 272 5.80 7.72 24.83
N ILE A 273 5.37 6.79 23.98
CA ILE A 273 4.59 7.05 22.76
C ILE A 273 3.31 6.22 22.79
N SER A 274 2.17 6.84 22.50
CA SER A 274 0.89 6.13 22.37
C SER A 274 0.84 5.32 21.08
N LYS A 275 0.00 4.27 21.03
CA LYS A 275 -0.23 3.48 19.80
C LYS A 275 -0.63 4.37 18.60
N ALA A 276 -1.51 5.35 18.83
CA ALA A 276 -1.96 6.28 17.79
C ALA A 276 -0.81 7.12 17.23
N MET A 277 0.12 7.57 18.09
CA MET A 277 1.28 8.32 17.65
C MET A 277 2.31 7.46 16.92
N ALA A 278 2.60 6.26 17.44
CA ALA A 278 3.47 5.32 16.76
C ALA A 278 2.92 4.98 15.36
N LEU A 279 1.60 4.85 15.24
CA LEU A 279 0.93 4.67 13.96
C LEU A 279 1.12 5.87 13.03
N LYS A 280 0.96 7.11 13.54
CA LYS A 280 1.23 8.33 12.75
C LYS A 280 2.68 8.40 12.28
N ALA A 281 3.64 8.17 13.17
CA ALA A 281 5.06 8.17 12.84
C ALA A 281 5.40 7.11 11.78
N ALA A 282 4.92 5.88 11.98
CA ALA A 282 5.13 4.78 11.03
C ALA A 282 4.50 5.06 9.66
N LYS A 283 3.31 5.67 9.61
CA LYS A 283 2.64 6.10 8.37
C LYS A 283 3.42 7.16 7.63
N SER A 284 4.12 8.02 8.37
CA SER A 284 5.03 9.02 7.80
C SER A 284 6.44 8.48 7.57
N ASN A 285 6.58 7.17 7.33
CA ASN A 285 7.85 6.46 7.09
C ASN A 285 8.90 6.58 8.22
N LEU A 286 8.53 7.00 9.42
CA LEU A 286 9.47 7.10 10.54
C LEU A 286 9.57 5.79 11.33
N LYS A 287 10.79 5.26 11.48
CA LYS A 287 11.17 4.25 12.46
C LYS A 287 11.55 4.91 13.79
N LEU A 288 11.63 4.12 14.86
CA LEU A 288 12.11 4.61 16.15
C LEU A 288 13.55 5.16 16.08
N CYS A 289 14.43 4.55 15.27
CA CYS A 289 15.80 5.04 15.07
C CYS A 289 15.82 6.45 14.48
N HIS A 290 14.94 6.80 13.55
CA HIS A 290 14.88 8.15 12.97
C HIS A 290 14.58 9.22 14.02
N LEU A 291 13.84 8.89 15.09
CA LEU A 291 13.63 9.82 16.21
C LEU A 291 14.93 10.01 17.01
N LYS A 292 15.68 8.94 17.32
CA LYS A 292 17.00 9.04 17.96
C LYS A 292 17.95 9.87 17.07
N MET A 293 18.04 9.56 15.79
CA MET A 293 18.86 10.30 14.82
C MET A 293 18.50 11.79 14.76
N SER A 294 17.20 12.13 14.81
CA SER A 294 16.78 13.53 14.83
C SER A 294 17.27 14.29 16.06
N ILE A 295 17.43 13.58 17.18
CA ILE A 295 17.99 14.11 18.43
C ILE A 295 19.52 14.17 18.33
N ASP A 296 20.16 13.12 17.83
CA ASP A 296 21.62 13.08 17.70
C ASP A 296 22.14 14.17 16.75
N ARG A 297 21.38 14.49 15.70
CA ARG A 297 21.74 15.49 14.67
C ARG A 297 21.32 16.92 15.03
N GLY A 298 20.13 17.11 15.60
CA GLY A 298 19.56 18.45 15.84
C GLY A 298 19.15 18.73 17.28
N GLY A 299 19.53 17.86 18.22
CA GLY A 299 19.08 17.90 19.60
C GLY A 299 17.55 17.83 19.73
N LYS A 300 17.03 18.37 20.84
CA LYS A 300 15.59 18.50 21.06
C LYS A 300 14.88 19.27 19.93
N MET A 301 15.56 20.24 19.32
CA MET A 301 15.00 21.04 18.23
C MET A 301 14.85 20.24 16.93
N GLY A 302 15.76 19.32 16.62
CA GLY A 302 15.64 18.38 15.50
C GLY A 302 14.43 17.46 15.64
N LEU A 303 14.22 16.89 16.83
CA LEU A 303 13.01 16.11 17.14
C LEU A 303 11.73 16.93 16.98
N ILE A 304 11.71 18.17 17.51
CA ILE A 304 10.56 19.08 17.36
C ILE A 304 10.32 19.36 15.88
N ALA A 305 11.35 19.73 15.13
CA ALA A 305 11.25 20.06 13.71
C ALA A 305 10.68 18.89 12.92
N LEU A 306 11.19 17.67 13.14
CA LEU A 306 10.75 16.45 12.45
C LEU A 306 9.30 16.09 12.76
N LEU A 307 8.93 15.95 14.04
CA LEU A 307 7.59 15.47 14.41
C LEU A 307 6.49 16.50 14.16
N SER A 308 6.85 17.78 14.02
CA SER A 308 5.94 18.89 13.75
C SER A 308 6.07 19.48 12.34
N GLU A 309 6.81 18.80 11.45
CA GLU A 309 6.81 19.04 10.00
C GLU A 309 5.37 19.04 9.49
N LYS A 310 5.00 19.99 8.62
CA LYS A 310 3.61 20.11 8.17
C LYS A 310 3.36 19.24 6.95
N SER A 311 2.24 18.53 6.94
CA SER A 311 1.71 17.91 5.73
C SER A 311 1.38 18.99 4.71
N VAL A 312 1.86 18.80 3.48
CA VAL A 312 1.52 19.68 2.36
C VAL A 312 0.01 19.61 2.07
N LYS A 313 -0.60 18.42 2.23
CA LYS A 313 -2.02 18.16 1.96
C LYS A 313 -2.94 18.71 3.06
N THR A 314 -2.70 18.35 4.33
CA THR A 314 -3.66 18.67 5.42
C THR A 314 -3.21 19.84 6.30
N GLY A 315 -1.95 20.26 6.22
CA GLY A 315 -1.37 21.24 7.15
C GLY A 315 -1.12 20.72 8.57
N ASP A 316 -1.53 19.48 8.86
CA ASP A 316 -1.31 18.81 10.14
C ASP A 316 0.17 18.54 10.38
N ALA A 317 0.53 18.34 11.65
CA ALA A 317 1.87 17.85 11.95
C ALA A 317 2.05 16.39 11.50
N ARG A 318 3.26 16.09 11.02
CA ARG A 318 3.76 14.76 10.68
C ARG A 318 3.40 13.73 11.75
N VAL A 319 3.61 14.08 13.03
CA VAL A 319 3.17 13.26 14.16
C VAL A 319 2.44 14.07 15.23
N THR A 320 3.07 15.13 15.76
CA THR A 320 2.52 15.93 16.87
C THR A 320 3.19 17.29 17.02
N LYS A 321 2.45 18.26 17.58
CA LYS A 321 2.97 19.57 18.04
C LYS A 321 2.93 19.70 19.57
N ASN A 322 2.48 18.66 20.28
CA ASN A 322 2.27 18.74 21.72
C ASN A 322 3.62 18.75 22.48
N LYS A 323 3.92 19.87 23.14
CA LYS A 323 5.18 20.10 23.86
C LYS A 323 5.47 19.07 24.95
N LYS A 324 4.46 18.66 25.72
CA LYS A 324 4.63 17.66 26.81
C LYS A 324 5.04 16.31 26.24
N ILE A 325 4.43 15.92 25.13
CA ILE A 325 4.73 14.68 24.42
C ILE A 325 6.15 14.71 23.84
N LEU A 326 6.53 15.82 23.19
CA LEU A 326 7.87 16.00 22.61
C LEU A 326 8.96 15.94 23.69
N GLN A 327 8.70 16.58 24.84
CA GLN A 327 9.60 16.51 26.01
C GLN A 327 9.77 15.07 26.50
N ARG A 328 8.67 14.33 26.67
CA ARG A 328 8.72 12.94 27.13
C ARG A 328 9.48 12.01 26.18
N ILE A 329 9.35 12.21 24.87
CA ILE A 329 10.11 11.45 23.87
C ILE A 329 11.60 11.77 23.98
N PHE A 330 11.96 13.06 24.09
CA PHE A 330 13.34 13.50 24.23
C PHE A 330 14.00 12.92 25.49
N GLU A 331 13.35 13.04 26.65
CA GLU A 331 13.85 12.49 27.92
C GLU A 331 14.02 10.97 27.91
N TYR A 332 13.20 10.25 27.14
CA TYR A 332 13.35 8.81 26.99
C TYR A 332 14.67 8.45 26.29
N PHE A 333 15.05 9.19 25.24
CA PHE A 333 16.25 8.89 24.46
C PHE A 333 17.55 9.39 25.10
N GLU A 334 17.48 10.41 25.96
CA GLU A 334 18.61 10.88 26.79
C GLU A 334 18.98 9.88 27.89
N LYS A 335 18.02 9.10 28.37
CA LYS A 335 18.23 8.10 29.44
C LYS A 335 18.74 6.74 28.92
N GLN A 336 18.95 6.59 27.60
CA GLN A 336 19.28 5.35 26.89
C GLN A 336 20.70 5.40 26.34
#